data_AF-A0A066VEF8-F1
#
_entry.id   AF-A0A066VEF8-F1
#
_cell.length_a   1.000
_cell.length_b   1.000
_cell.length_c   1.000
_cell.angle_alpha   90.00
_cell.angle_beta   90.00
_cell.angle_gamma   90.00
#
_symmetry.space_group_name_H-M   'P 1'
#
loop_
_entity.id
_entity.type
_entity.pdbx_description
1 polymer ?
#
loop_
_entity_poly.entity_id
_entity_poly.type
_entity_poly.pdbx_seq_one_letter_code
_entity_poly.pdbx_strand_id
1 'polypeptide(L)' 'MAVKPSKRRSERLSRRDSTLIHKADELAEFCDVDVALIIRNRQTGRYFTYNFVDLASWPLSKEQI' A
#
# COMPACT_ATOMS: atom_id res chain seq x y z
N MET A 1 9.25 17.31 17.38
CA MET A 1 10.52 16.80 16.83
C MET A 1 10.26 15.46 16.14
N ALA A 2 10.57 15.34 14.84
CA ALA A 2 10.35 14.08 14.12
C ALA A 2 11.37 13.03 14.59
N VAL A 3 10.90 12.05 15.37
CA VAL A 3 11.72 10.93 15.82
C VAL A 3 12.14 10.14 14.58
N LYS A 4 13.43 10.18 14.23
CA LYS A 4 13.98 9.35 13.15
C LYS A 4 13.68 7.89 13.48
N PRO A 5 13.01 7.14 12.58
CA PRO A 5 12.73 5.73 12.83
C PRO A 5 14.05 4.97 13.00
N SER A 6 14.10 4.04 13.95
CA SER A 6 15.25 3.16 14.10
C SER A 6 15.47 2.35 12.82
N LYS A 7 16.72 2.11 12.44
CA LYS A 7 17.10 1.39 11.21
C LYS A 7 16.33 0.07 11.05
N ARG A 8 16.23 -0.71 12.14
CA ARG A 8 15.47 -1.97 12.21
C ARG A 8 13.97 -1.80 11.92
N ARG A 9 13.36 -0.69 12.33
CA ARG A 9 11.93 -0.42 12.08
C ARG A 9 11.68 -0.11 10.61
N SER A 10 12.58 0.64 9.97
CA SER A 10 12.50 0.93 8.54
C SER A 10 12.62 -0.35 7.71
N GLU A 11 13.60 -1.19 8.02
CA GLU A 11 13.78 -2.49 7.34
C GLU A 11 12.57 -3.41 7.52
N ARG A 12 11.97 -3.43 8.71
CA ARG A 12 10.76 -4.21 8.97
C ARG A 12 9.55 -3.66 8.20
N LEU A 13 9.44 -2.35 8.06
CA LEU A 13 8.39 -1.71 7.26
C LEU A 13 8.55 -2.11 5.80
N SER A 14 9.73 -1.92 5.21
CA SER A 14 10.01 -2.27 3.82
C SER A 14 9.73 -3.74 3.49
N ARG A 15 10.13 -4.67 4.38
CA ARG A 15 9.81 -6.09 4.22
C ARG A 15 8.31 -6.37 4.23
N ARG A 16 7.56 -5.75 5.15
CA ARG A 16 6.11 -5.92 5.25
C ARG A 16 5.37 -5.27 4.09
N ASP A 17 5.81 -4.10 3.65
CA ASP A 17 5.24 -3.40 2.50
C ASP A 17 5.35 -4.26 1.24
N SER A 18 6.54 -4.84 0.98
CA SER A 18 6.73 -5.78 -0.15
C SER A 18 5.86 -7.03 -0.03
N THR A 19 5.77 -7.65 1.15
CA THR A 19 4.88 -8.82 1.33
C THR A 19 3.41 -8.46 1.10
N LEU A 20 2.98 -7.28 1.54
CA LEU A 20 1.59 -6.85 1.39
C LEU A 20 1.25 -6.53 -0.07
N ILE A 21 2.18 -5.94 -0.82
CA ILE A 21 2.05 -5.73 -2.27
C ILE A 21 1.91 -7.08 -2.98
N HIS A 22 2.78 -8.05 -2.70
CA HIS A 22 2.67 -9.38 -3.28
C HIS A 22 1.32 -10.06 -2.98
N LYS A 23 0.77 -9.87 -1.78
CA LYS A 23 -0.56 -10.41 -1.45
C LYS A 23 -1.70 -9.70 -2.16
N ALA A 24 -1.57 -8.39 -2.41
CA ALA A 24 -2.51 -7.65 -3.23
C ALA A 24 -2.48 -8.16 -4.68
N ASP A 25 -1.30 -8.44 -5.22
CA ASP A 25 -1.14 -9.06 -6.55
C ASP A 25 -1.75 -10.44 -6.64
N GLU A 26 -1.41 -11.33 -5.69
CA GLU A 26 -1.98 -12.67 -5.65
C GLU A 26 -3.52 -12.62 -5.59
N LEU A 27 -4.08 -11.71 -4.79
CA LEU A 27 -5.53 -11.57 -4.69
C LEU A 27 -6.14 -11.11 -6.02
N ALA A 28 -5.51 -10.15 -6.68
CA ALA A 28 -6.02 -9.63 -7.93
C ALA A 28 -5.91 -10.67 -9.07
N GLU A 29 -4.80 -11.40 -9.14
CA GLU A 29 -4.55 -12.43 -10.16
C GLU A 29 -5.38 -13.69 -9.93
N PHE A 30 -5.46 -14.21 -8.70
CA PHE A 30 -6.15 -15.48 -8.43
C PHE A 30 -7.67 -15.35 -8.28
N CYS A 31 -8.16 -14.16 -7.94
CA CYS A 31 -9.60 -13.94 -7.76
C CYS A 31 -10.22 -13.03 -8.82
N ASP A 32 -9.43 -12.51 -9.76
CA ASP A 32 -9.89 -11.60 -10.84
C ASP A 32 -10.65 -10.40 -10.27
N VAL A 33 -10.03 -9.73 -9.28
CA VAL A 33 -10.62 -8.58 -8.58
C VAL A 33 -9.72 -7.35 -8.65
N ASP A 34 -10.34 -6.18 -8.72
CA ASP A 34 -9.62 -4.90 -8.67
C ASP A 34 -9.13 -4.60 -7.24
N VAL A 35 -7.81 -4.47 -7.06
CA VAL A 35 -7.19 -4.20 -5.76
C VAL A 35 -6.45 -2.86 -5.78
N ALA A 36 -6.73 -2.02 -4.79
CA ALA A 36 -5.96 -0.83 -4.47
C ALA A 36 -5.45 -0.90 -3.03
N LEU A 37 -4.15 -0.63 -2.84
CA LEU A 37 -3.50 -0.63 -1.55
C LEU A 37 -2.89 0.74 -1.27
N ILE A 38 -3.39 1.40 -0.22
CA ILE A 38 -2.90 2.70 0.24
C ILE A 38 -2.20 2.53 1.59
N ILE A 39 -0.90 2.77 1.63
CA ILE A 39 -0.08 2.69 2.84
C ILE A 39 0.33 4.09 3.27
N ARG A 40 -0.10 4.53 4.46
CA ARG A 40 0.32 5.80 5.05
C ARG A 40 1.37 5.55 6.13
N ASN A 41 2.59 6.03 5.92
CA ASN A 41 3.60 6.07 6.96
C ASN A 41 3.29 7.24 7.92
N ARG A 42 2.69 6.92 9.08
CA ARG A 42 2.32 7.93 10.09
C ARG A 42 3.50 8.73 10.66
N GLN A 43 4.73 8.22 10.57
CA GLN A 43 5.91 8.89 11.11
C GLN A 43 6.49 9.93 10.15
N THR A 44 6.49 9.61 8.85
CA THR A 44 7.02 10.49 7.81
C THR A 44 5.93 11.31 7.10
N GLY A 45 4.66 10.96 7.33
CA GLY A 45 3.50 11.54 6.64
C GLY A 45 3.36 11.11 5.18
N ARG A 46 4.24 10.23 4.69
CA ARG A 46 4.28 9.82 3.28
C ARG A 46 3.23 8.75 2.97
N TYR A 47 2.67 8.84 1.77
CA TYR A 47 1.78 7.83 1.20
C TYR A 47 2.54 7.00 0.18
N PHE A 48 2.29 5.70 0.19
CA PHE A 48 2.67 4.78 -0.87
C PHE A 48 1.38 4.16 -1.40
N THR A 49 1.19 4.24 -2.71
CA THR A 49 0.00 3.71 -3.37
C THR A 49 0.45 2.60 -4.31
N TYR A 50 -0.18 1.45 -4.18
CA TYR A 50 -0.06 0.35 -5.13
C TYR A 50 -1.43 0.13 -5.78
N ASN A 51 -1.48 0.20 -7.10
CA ASN A 51 -2.69 -0.01 -7.88
C ASN A 51 -2.41 -1.15 -8.86
N PHE A 52 -3.20 -2.23 -8.79
CA PHE A 52 -3.10 -3.35 -9.72
C PHE A 52 -3.72 -3.03 -11.08
N VAL A 53 -4.58 -2.01 -11.16
CA VAL A 53 -5.28 -1.66 -12.39
C VAL A 53 -4.90 -0.25 -12.83
N ASP A 54 -4.53 -0.13 -14.11
CA ASP A 54 -4.28 1.14 -14.82
C ASP A 54 -5.59 1.90 -15.14
N LEU A 55 -6.59 1.77 -14.27
CA LEU A 55 -7.78 2.59 -14.31
C LEU A 55 -7.41 3.91 -13.66
N ALA A 56 -7.32 4.97 -14.46
CA ALA A 56 -7.04 6.34 -14.02
C ALA A 56 -7.98 6.86 -12.91
N SER A 57 -9.06 6.12 -12.58
CA SER A 57 -10.11 6.47 -11.61
C SER A 57 -10.28 5.47 -10.46
N TRP A 58 -9.32 4.55 -10.24
CA TRP A 58 -9.33 3.59 -9.12
C TRP A 58 -8.26 3.94 -8.06
N PRO A 59 -8.54 3.82 -6.75
CA PRO A 59 -9.78 3.36 -6.11
C PRO A 59 -10.94 4.35 -6.25
N LEU A 60 -12.16 3.81 -6.37
CA LEU A 60 -13.40 4.58 -6.25
C LEU A 60 -13.33 5.46 -5.01
N SER A 61 -13.72 6.73 -5.16
CA SER A 61 -13.77 7.68 -4.04
C SER A 61 -14.56 7.08 -2.87
N LYS A 62 -14.26 7.49 -1.63
CA LYS A 62 -14.98 7.03 -0.42
C LYS A 62 -16.50 7.19 -0.49
N GLU A 63 -17.00 8.01 -1.41
CA GLU A 63 -18.41 8.30 -1.63
C GLU A 63 -19.14 7.21 -2.43
N GLN A 64 -18.40 6.25 -2.99
CA GLN A 64 -18.91 5.18 -3.86
C GLN A 64 -18.76 3.77 -3.27
N ILE A 65 -18.29 3.66 -2.01
CA ILE A 65 -18.24 2.40 -1.24
C ILE A 65 -19.41 2.35 -0.26
#